data_AF-A0A7V8A2W7-F1
#
_entry.id   AF-A0A7V8A2W7-F1
#
_cell.length_a   1.000
_cell.length_b   1.000
_cell.length_c   1.000
_cell.angle_alpha   90.00
_cell.angle_beta   90.00
_cell.angle_gamma   90.00
#
_symmetry.space_group_name_H-M   'P 1'
#
loop_
_entity.id
_entity.type
_entity.pdbx_description
1 polymer ?
#
loop_
_entity_poly.entity_id
_entity_poly.type
_entity_poly.pdbx_seq_one_letter_code
_entity_poly.pdbx_strand_id
1 'polypeptide(L)' 'MEPKNIYTRDSDQDGLTDAQELALGTNPFSSDTDSDGLTDLEEVQQGLNPIQQRKERSYDLEL' A
#
# COMPACT_ATOMS: atom_id res chain seq x y z
N MET A 1 14.16 -13.73 20.99
CA MET A 1 13.40 -12.72 20.22
C MET A 1 11.94 -12.95 20.54
N GLU A 2 11.22 -11.92 20.97
CA GLU A 2 9.75 -11.96 21.10
C GLU A 2 9.15 -12.42 19.75
N PRO A 3 8.09 -13.24 19.75
CA PRO A 3 7.38 -13.52 18.51
C PRO A 3 6.94 -12.20 17.90
N LYS A 4 7.30 -11.96 16.65
CA LYS A 4 6.90 -10.75 15.93
C LYS A 4 5.38 -10.80 15.80
N ASN A 5 4.67 -9.99 16.61
CA ASN A 5 3.22 -9.96 16.57
C ASN A 5 2.77 -9.15 15.36
N ILE A 6 2.69 -9.82 14.20
CA ILE A 6 2.26 -9.23 12.93
C ILE A 6 0.80 -8.77 12.94
N TYR A 7 0.00 -9.20 13.92
CA TYR A 7 -1.42 -8.85 14.02
C TYR A 7 -1.67 -7.51 14.71
N THR A 8 -0.66 -6.94 15.35
CA THR A 8 -0.76 -5.61 16.01
C THR A 8 0.36 -4.67 15.60
N ARG A 9 1.35 -5.18 14.87
CA ARG A 9 2.48 -4.41 14.37
C ARG A 9 2.07 -3.78 13.05
N ASP A 10 2.40 -2.52 12.89
CA ASP A 10 2.28 -1.71 11.69
C ASP A 10 3.68 -1.13 11.48
N SER A 11 4.40 -1.68 10.51
CA SER A 11 5.85 -1.52 10.39
C SER A 11 6.26 -0.27 9.60
N ASP A 12 5.41 0.24 8.73
CA ASP A 12 5.61 1.47 7.95
C ASP A 12 4.70 2.63 8.37
N GLN A 13 3.75 2.38 9.27
CA GLN A 13 2.88 3.37 9.92
C GLN A 13 1.83 3.97 8.98
N ASP A 14 1.37 3.19 7.99
CA ASP A 14 0.27 3.59 7.11
C ASP A 14 -1.12 3.36 7.73
N GLY A 15 -1.19 2.57 8.82
CA GLY A 15 -2.40 2.24 9.56
C GLY A 15 -2.97 0.84 9.29
N LEU A 16 -2.33 0.04 8.43
CA LEU A 16 -2.54 -1.40 8.30
C LEU A 16 -1.54 -2.17 9.17
N THR A 17 -1.97 -3.29 9.72
CA THR A 17 -1.03 -4.22 10.38
C THR A 17 -0.26 -5.02 9.35
N ASP A 18 0.97 -5.44 9.67
CA ASP A 18 1.81 -6.29 8.81
C ASP A 18 1.00 -7.50 8.27
N ALA A 19 0.10 -8.07 9.08
CA ALA A 19 -0.76 -9.18 8.68
C ALA A 19 -1.86 -8.79 7.68
N GLN A 20 -2.44 -7.59 7.80
CA GLN A 20 -3.44 -7.08 6.84
C GLN A 20 -2.78 -6.82 5.49
N GLU A 21 -1.60 -6.21 5.49
CA GLU A 21 -0.84 -5.94 4.28
C GLU A 21 -0.47 -7.22 3.52
N LEU A 22 0.05 -8.23 4.23
CA LEU A 22 0.32 -9.55 3.65
C LEU A 22 -0.94 -10.21 3.07
N ALA A 23 -2.12 -9.96 3.65
CA ALA A 23 -3.38 -10.48 3.14
C ALA A 23 -3.89 -9.71 1.90
N LEU A 24 -3.55 -8.42 1.78
CA LEU A 24 -3.83 -7.58 0.62
C LEU A 24 -2.81 -7.79 -0.51
N GLY A 25 -1.66 -8.38 -0.20
CA GLY A 25 -0.54 -8.55 -1.13
C GLY A 25 0.37 -7.34 -1.22
N THR A 26 0.27 -6.41 -0.27
CA THR A 26 1.12 -5.23 -0.15
C THR A 26 2.40 -5.53 0.63
N ASN A 27 3.29 -4.54 0.77
CA ASN A 27 4.59 -4.68 1.43
C ASN A 27 4.58 -4.05 2.83
N PRO A 28 4.71 -4.85 3.91
CA PRO A 28 4.72 -4.37 5.30
C PRO A 28 5.77 -3.35 5.72
N PHE A 29 6.61 -2.89 4.81
CA PHE A 29 7.66 -1.93 5.10
C PHE A 29 7.62 -0.76 4.11
N SER A 30 6.50 -0.57 3.43
CA SER A 30 6.29 0.46 2.42
C SER A 30 4.86 0.95 2.48
N SER A 31 4.65 2.15 3.04
CA SER A 31 3.33 2.73 3.19
C SER A 31 2.56 2.91 1.89
N ASP A 32 3.27 2.91 0.75
CA ASP A 32 2.74 2.98 -0.62
C ASP A 32 3.47 1.89 -1.41
N THR A 33 2.81 0.75 -1.64
CA THR A 33 3.46 -0.43 -2.21
C THR A 33 3.78 -0.28 -3.69
N ASP A 34 2.94 0.40 -4.46
CA ASP A 34 3.11 0.55 -5.91
C ASP A 34 3.73 1.90 -6.32
N SER A 35 3.99 2.75 -5.34
CA SER A 35 4.66 4.05 -5.47
C SER A 35 3.90 5.01 -6.39
N ASP A 36 2.58 5.07 -6.29
CA ASP A 36 1.72 5.98 -7.05
C ASP A 36 1.33 7.27 -6.29
N GLY A 37 1.67 7.34 -5.00
CA GLY A 37 1.46 8.50 -4.15
C GLY A 37 0.25 8.44 -3.23
N LEU A 38 -0.48 7.32 -3.18
CA LEU A 38 -1.47 7.01 -2.14
C LEU A 38 -0.93 5.91 -1.23
N THR A 39 -1.28 5.96 0.05
CA THR A 39 -0.91 4.85 0.94
C THR A 39 -1.79 3.62 0.70
N ASP A 40 -1.30 2.42 1.03
CA ASP A 40 -2.05 1.17 0.88
C ASP A 40 -3.39 1.26 1.63
N LEU A 41 -3.40 1.85 2.85
CA LEU A 41 -4.64 2.15 3.58
C LEU A 41 -5.58 3.11 2.83
N GLU A 42 -5.07 4.22 2.29
CA GLU A 42 -5.86 5.22 1.56
C GLU A 42 -6.54 4.60 0.34
N GLU A 43 -5.83 3.72 -0.36
CA GLU A 43 -6.35 2.98 -1.50
C GLU A 43 -7.43 1.98 -1.09
N VAL A 44 -7.20 1.20 -0.03
CA VAL A 44 -8.20 0.27 0.52
C VAL A 44 -9.48 1.01 0.93
N GLN A 45 -9.35 2.17 1.58
CA GLN A 45 -10.50 3.00 1.99
C GLN A 45 -11.27 3.57 0.80
N GLN A 46 -10.59 3.84 -0.31
CA GLN A 46 -11.18 4.34 -1.55
C GLN A 46 -11.67 3.22 -2.50
N GLY A 47 -11.39 1.96 -2.18
CA GLY A 47 -11.70 0.81 -3.04
C GLY A 47 -10.82 0.73 -4.29
N LEU A 48 -9.61 1.28 -4.22
CA LEU A 48 -8.56 1.18 -5.23
C LEU A 48 -7.75 -0.12 -5.04
N ASN A 49 -6.73 -0.32 -5.89
CA ASN A 49 -5.92 -1.52 -5.88
C ASN A 49 -4.48 -1.18 -5.44
N PRO A 50 -4.07 -1.53 -4.21
CA PRO A 50 -2.83 -1.06 -3.59
C PRO A 50 -1.53 -1.68 -4.14
N ILE A 51 -1.64 -2.45 -5.22
CA ILE A 51 -0.48 -3.04 -5.91
C ILE A 51 -0.43 -2.63 -7.37
N GLN A 52 -1.28 -1.70 -7.80
CA GLN A 52 -1.43 -1.31 -9.18
C GLN A 52 -1.29 0.19 -9.36
N GLN A 53 -0.06 0.59 -9.68
CA GLN A 53 0.29 1.98 -9.92
C GLN A 53 -0.74 2.68 -10.81
N ARG A 54 -1.35 3.75 -10.29
CA ARG A 54 -2.25 4.59 -11.06
C ARG A 54 -1.43 5.36 -12.09
N LYS A 55 -1.46 4.85 -13.32
CA LYS A 55 -0.94 5.59 -14.47
C LYS A 55 -1.87 6.76 -14.71
N GLU A 56 -1.53 7.90 -14.10
CA GLU A 56 -2.02 9.19 -14.57
C GLU A 56 -1.74 9.24 -16.07
N ARG A 57 -2.83 9.22 -16.84
CA ARG A 57 -2.80 9.35 -18.29
C ARG A 57 -2.17 10.72 -18.59
N SER A 58 -0.86 10.78 -18.77
CA SER A 58 -0.20 11.92 -19.43
C SER A 58 -0.54 11.88 -20.92
N TYR A 59 -1.79 12.15 -21.24
CA TYR A 59 -2.22 12.47 -22.60
C TYR A 59 -1.93 13.96 -22.83
N ASP A 60 -0.64 14.25 -23.03
CA ASP A 60 -0.08 15.48 -23.60
C ASP A 60 1.35 15.08 -24.06
N LEU A 61 1.63 14.74 -25.31
CA LEU A 61 1.40 15.54 -26.52
C LEU A 61 1.05 14.67 -27.74
N GLU A 62 0.12 15.18 -28.54
CA GLU A 62 -0.02 14.88 -29.96
C GLU A 62 1.32 15.06 -30.71
N LEU A 63 1.63 14.11 -31.61
CA LEU A 63 2.58 14.17 -32.74
C LEU A 63 4.04 14.59 -32.47
#